data_AF-A0A3N5EYQ7-F1
#
_entry.id   AF-A0A3N5EYQ7-F1
#
_cell.length_a   1.000
_cell.length_b   1.000
_cell.length_c   1.000
_cell.angle_alpha   90.00
_cell.angle_beta   90.00
_cell.angle_gamma   90.00
#
_symmetry.space_group_name_H-M   'P 1'
#
loop_
_entity.id
_entity.type
_entity.pdbx_description
1 polymer ?
#
loop_
_entity_poly.entity_id
_entity_poly.type
_entity_poly.pdbx_seq_one_letter_code
_entity_poly.pdbx_strand_id
1 'polypeptide(L)' 'MIEIQSVAGVEATVSVPGSKSLTQRALIAAALAKGESRLVGPLVSEDTEYSS' A
#
# COMPACT_ATOMS: atom_id res chain seq x y z
N MET A 1 -22.21 -5.68 1.39
CA MET A 1 -22.29 -5.27 -0.03
C MET A 1 -22.42 -3.76 -0.05
N ILE A 2 -21.58 -3.07 -0.81
CA ILE A 2 -21.67 -1.60 -0.94
C ILE A 2 -22.43 -1.34 -2.24
N GLU A 3 -23.53 -0.59 -2.13
CA GLU A 3 -24.30 -0.13 -3.30
C GLU A 3 -23.60 1.08 -3.92
N ILE A 4 -23.47 1.09 -5.25
CA ILE A 4 -22.87 2.21 -5.99
C ILE A 4 -24.00 2.97 -6.70
N GLN A 5 -24.07 4.28 -6.47
CA GLN A 5 -25.00 5.17 -7.13
C GLN A 5 -24.27 6.02 -8.19
N SER A 6 -24.95 6.33 -9.29
CA SER A 6 -24.40 7.20 -10.33
C SER A 6 -24.33 8.65 -9.86
N VAL A 7 -23.29 9.36 -10.30
CA VAL A 7 -23.12 10.80 -10.09
C VAL A 7 -22.84 11.49 -11.42
N ALA A 8 -23.21 12.76 -11.54
CA ALA A 8 -23.05 13.52 -12.79
C ALA A 8 -21.58 13.78 -13.16
N GLY A 9 -20.67 13.75 -12.18
CA GLY A 9 -19.23 13.94 -12.35
C GLY A 9 -18.51 13.93 -11.01
N VAL A 10 -17.19 13.74 -11.01
CA VAL A 10 -16.35 13.78 -9.81
C VAL A 10 -15.16 14.71 -10.08
N GLU A 11 -15.13 15.84 -9.37
CA GLU A 11 -13.99 16.76 -9.34
C GLU A 11 -13.38 16.69 -7.95
N ALA A 12 -12.31 15.90 -7.80
CA ALA A 12 -11.66 15.68 -6.51
C ALA A 12 -10.15 15.47 -6.68
N THR A 13 -9.38 15.92 -5.69
CA THR A 13 -7.98 15.54 -5.52
C THR A 13 -7.88 14.55 -4.37
N VAL A 14 -7.26 13.40 -4.61
CA VAL A 14 -7.08 12.35 -3.59
C VAL A 14 -5.61 11.98 -3.47
N SER A 15 -5.19 11.60 -2.27
CA SER A 15 -3.88 11.01 -2.06
C SER A 15 -3.94 9.52 -2.39
N VAL A 16 -3.06 9.07 -3.28
CA VAL A 16 -2.97 7.64 -3.63
C VAL A 16 -2.14 6.94 -2.55
N PRO A 17 -2.61 5.81 -1.99
CA PRO A 17 -1.83 5.08 -1.01
C PRO A 17 -0.57 4.45 -1.66
N GLY A 18 0.32 3.93 -0.81
CA GLY A 18 1.53 3.25 -1.28
C GLY A 18 1.22 2.10 -2.25
N SER A 19 2.18 1.76 -3.11
CA SER A 19 2.01 0.64 -4.03
C SER A 19 2.15 -0.69 -3.30
N LYS A 20 1.16 -1.57 -3.47
CA LYS A 20 1.16 -2.93 -2.90
C LYS A 20 2.39 -3.72 -3.34
N SER A 21 2.61 -3.85 -4.65
CA SER A 21 3.72 -4.66 -5.17
C SER A 21 5.09 -4.06 -4.85
N LEU A 22 5.21 -2.73 -4.72
CA LEU A 22 6.46 -2.13 -4.25
C LEU A 22 6.68 -2.42 -2.76
N THR A 23 5.63 -2.31 -1.95
CA THR A 23 5.71 -2.60 -0.51
C THR A 23 6.14 -4.05 -0.27
N GLN A 24 5.52 -5.01 -0.95
CA GLN A 24 5.90 -6.43 -0.85
C GLN A 24 7.34 -6.69 -1.28
N ARG A 25 7.79 -6.12 -2.42
CA ARG A 25 9.18 -6.28 -2.87
C ARG A 25 10.18 -5.62 -1.93
N ALA A 26 9.84 -4.46 -1.37
CA ALA A 26 10.68 -3.76 -0.41
C ALA A 26 10.81 -4.56 0.90
N LEU A 27 9.72 -5.18 1.38
CA LEU A 27 9.74 -6.06 2.56
C LEU A 27 10.64 -7.28 2.33
N ILE A 28 10.54 -7.95 1.18
CA ILE A 28 11.42 -9.07 0.82
C ILE A 28 12.88 -8.64 0.76
N ALA A 29 13.16 -7.51 0.09
CA ALA A 29 14.53 -6.98 0.00
C ALA A 29 15.10 -6.63 1.39
N ALA A 30 14.29 -6.03 2.26
CA ALA A 30 14.67 -5.70 3.63
C ALA A 30 14.97 -6.93 4.47
N ALA A 31 14.16 -8.00 4.35
CA ALA A 31 14.37 -9.26 5.05
C ALA A 31 15.67 -9.97 4.63
N LEU A 32 16.13 -9.76 3.39
CA LEU A 32 17.36 -10.33 2.87
C LEU A 32 18.61 -9.46 3.14
N ALA A 33 18.43 -8.19 3.50
CA ALA A 33 19.52 -7.26 3.74
C ALA A 33 20.21 -7.56 5.08
N LYS A 34 21.52 -7.29 5.15
CA LYS A 34 22.24 -7.28 6.44
C LYS A 34 22.05 -5.93 7.10
N GLY A 35 21.70 -5.93 8.38
CA GLY A 35 21.49 -4.71 9.16
C GLY A 35 20.04 -4.22 9.15
N GLU A 36 19.84 -2.92 9.34
CA GLU A 36 18.51 -2.33 9.49
C GLU A 36 18.02 -1.72 8.17
N SER A 37 16.76 -1.96 7.82
CA SER A 37 16.09 -1.37 6.67
C SER A 37 14.94 -0.47 7.14
N ARG A 38 14.82 0.72 6.55
CA ARG A 38 13.71 1.66 6.82
C ARG A 38 12.86 1.83 5.56
N LEU A 39 11.59 1.44 5.65
CA LEU A 39 10.61 1.65 4.58
C LEU A 39 9.80 2.92 4.89
N VAL A 40 9.61 3.79 3.89
CA VAL A 40 8.87 5.06 4.03
C VAL A 40 7.64 5.02 3.13
N GLY A 41 6.48 5.31 3.71
CA GLY A 41 5.19 5.24 3.02
C GLY A 41 4.80 3.85 2.47
N PRO A 42 5.07 2.72 3.19
CA PRO A 42 4.58 1.42 2.75
C PRO A 42 3.04 1.42 2.72
N LEU A 43 2.46 0.65 1.81
CA LEU A 43 1.03 0.38 1.86
C LEU A 43 0.74 -0.49 3.08
N VAL A 44 -0.10 0.00 3.98
CA VAL A 44 -0.70 -0.84 5.03
C VAL A 44 -1.98 -1.44 4.45
N SER A 45 -1.99 -2.76 4.33
CA SER A 45 -3.09 -3.58 3.81
C SER A 45 -3.11 -4.92 4.54
N GLU A 46 -4.21 -5.68 4.42
CA GLU A 46 -4.28 -7.05 4.96
C GLU A 46 -3.08 -7.90 4.52
N ASP A 47 -2.66 -7.82 3.24
CA ASP A 47 -1.52 -8.56 2.70
C ASP A 47 -0.20 -8.27 3.45
N THR A 48 -0.03 -7.04 3.96
CA THR A 48 1.16 -6.62 4.70
C THR A 48 1.07 -6.91 6.19
N GLU A 49 -0.13 -7.07 6.75
CA GLU A 49 -0.30 -7.47 8.17
C GLU A 49 0.20 -8.91 8.41
N TYR A 50 0.09 -9.80 7.42
CA TYR A 50 0.64 -11.16 7.52
C TYR A 50 2.15 -11.25 7.26
N SER A 51 2.78 -10.14 6.85
CA SER A 51 4.21 -10.10 6.48
C SER A 51 5.11 -9.50 7.57
N SER A 52 4.53 -9.03 8.69
CA SER A 52 5.24 -8.45 9.84
C SER A 52 5.63 -9.50 10.89
#